data_AF-A0A3S9MVB1-F1
#
_entry.id   AF-A0A3S9MVB1-F1
#
_cell.length_a   1.000
_cell.length_b   1.000
_cell.length_c   1.000
_cell.angle_alpha   90.00
_cell.angle_beta   90.00
_cell.angle_gamma   90.00
#
_symmetry.space_group_name_H-M   'P 1'
#
loop_
_entity.id
_entity.type
_entity.pdbx_description
1 polymer ?
#
loop_
_entity_poly.entity_id
_entity_poly.type
_entity_poly.pdbx_seq_one_letter_code
_entity_poly.pdbx_strand_id
1 'polypeptide(L)'
;MFRLKEVFVLIYFIVSLFHFYNFEPENNVIYGLFTLNFCIITFLFFYHLYLEKGYSPFLSTFLVFNYLFFLVAPMSQITTLAAMDDPVFVHKFPYQEDLVIHTLWLIALFNTVFSILYVAFSSRFTSKRIVGELKNRTARRTTPYMIVIWLVLTLLILVTQFQFVIDELNRPSWQSHDVSVIEGLVKTKILFVFPLVGIIITVKALRAAGKLSNKMIYYMALACFFLLLLFFKNPLATKRHELGPIFFILIFLFIPRLITSNLKTTAMIFLAMLVGFPLAQLLTHIDYPLEDIVQDPSLLLSGIEEGVLTKGYYSLNYDAFMNIGVVIEHVANKGFSYGYQMLSGLLFFVPRAIWPSKPPSSGLIVGNTLKDNYGFTFTNLSNPFVSEAYDNFGHIGMVIFAFLLVITMMYFRKWLLSGQLLKQCMAIYFALHLLMLLRGDFTNGIAYLGGALFSMYLLPKSMEQVLDMIIYSRKKNATK
;
A
#
# COMPACT_ATOMS: atom_id res chain seq x y z
N MET A 1 9.01 24.03 26.39
CA MET A 1 7.94 23.29 25.68
C MET A 1 8.54 22.68 24.41
N PHE A 2 8.73 21.37 24.35
CA PHE A 2 9.31 20.73 23.16
C PHE A 2 8.35 20.87 21.97
N ARG A 3 8.88 21.25 20.82
CA ARG A 3 8.12 21.24 19.56
C ARG A 3 7.80 19.78 19.20
N LEU A 4 6.62 19.53 18.60
CA LEU A 4 6.11 18.16 18.31
C LEU A 4 7.09 17.29 17.52
N LYS A 5 7.89 17.93 16.66
CA LYS A 5 8.88 17.27 15.81
C LYS A 5 10.03 16.68 16.62
N GLU A 6 10.54 17.42 17.60
CA GLU A 6 11.59 17.02 18.51
C GLU A 6 11.13 15.87 19.41
N VAL A 7 9.87 15.91 19.88
CA VAL A 7 9.27 14.79 20.62
C VAL A 7 9.21 13.53 19.76
N PHE A 8 8.78 13.65 18.49
CA PHE A 8 8.71 12.50 17.59
C PHE A 8 10.10 11.91 17.26
N VAL A 9 11.11 12.76 17.07
CA VAL A 9 12.50 12.33 16.87
C VAL A 9 13.03 11.64 18.13
N LEU A 10 12.74 12.18 19.31
CA LEU A 10 13.12 11.56 20.59
C LEU A 10 12.50 10.16 20.73
N ILE A 11 11.19 10.02 20.46
CA ILE A 11 10.51 8.72 20.47
C ILE A 11 11.16 7.75 19.47
N TYR A 12 11.43 8.20 18.24
CA TYR A 12 12.12 7.39 17.23
C TYR A 12 13.46 6.85 17.74
N PHE A 13 14.28 7.68 18.38
CA PHE A 13 15.56 7.23 18.95
C PHE A 13 15.39 6.32 20.15
N ILE A 14 14.48 6.62 21.08
CA ILE A 14 14.24 5.77 22.26
C ILE A 14 13.81 4.37 21.81
N VAL A 15 12.85 4.28 20.89
CA VAL A 15 12.40 2.98 20.36
C VAL A 15 13.56 2.27 19.65
N SER A 16 14.36 2.98 18.86
CA SER A 16 15.50 2.37 18.16
C SER A 16 16.56 1.86 19.14
N LEU A 17 16.93 2.66 20.14
CA LEU A 17 17.88 2.29 21.18
C LEU A 17 17.39 1.10 21.99
N PHE A 18 16.08 1.02 22.29
CA PHE A 18 15.49 -0.14 22.93
C PHE A 18 15.71 -1.42 22.10
N HIS A 19 15.48 -1.37 20.78
CA HIS A 19 15.70 -2.56 19.94
C HIS A 19 17.18 -2.92 19.86
N PHE A 20 18.08 -1.95 19.65
CA PHE A 20 19.53 -2.21 19.62
C PHE A 20 20.07 -2.73 20.95
N TYR A 21 19.56 -2.24 22.09
CA TYR A 21 19.99 -2.70 23.41
C TYR A 21 19.59 -4.16 23.68
N ASN A 22 18.42 -4.59 23.20
CA ASN A 22 17.96 -5.98 23.32
C ASN A 22 18.42 -6.86 22.14
N PHE A 23 19.21 -6.34 21.21
CA PHE A 23 19.64 -7.06 20.02
C PHE A 23 21.05 -7.62 20.22
N GLU A 24 21.13 -8.90 20.52
CA GLU A 24 22.38 -9.63 20.78
C GLU A 24 22.55 -10.76 19.74
N PRO A 25 22.92 -10.44 18.48
CA PRO A 25 23.21 -11.47 17.49
C PRO A 25 24.54 -12.17 17.83
N GLU A 26 24.65 -13.45 17.49
CA GLU A 26 25.91 -14.22 17.67
C GLU A 26 27.08 -13.58 16.92
N ASN A 27 26.82 -13.02 15.74
CA ASN A 27 27.82 -12.42 14.88
C ASN A 27 27.79 -10.87 14.88
N ASN A 28 28.92 -10.27 15.29
CA ASN A 28 29.10 -8.82 15.34
C ASN A 28 28.93 -8.11 13.98
N VAL A 29 29.14 -8.81 12.86
CA VAL A 29 28.91 -8.26 11.51
C VAL A 29 27.43 -7.95 11.28
N ILE A 30 26.54 -8.81 11.79
CA ILE A 30 25.09 -8.61 11.70
C ILE A 30 24.71 -7.33 12.45
N TYR A 31 25.21 -7.14 13.68
CA TYR A 31 25.01 -5.92 14.45
C TYR A 31 25.50 -4.66 13.71
N GLY A 32 26.70 -4.73 13.11
CA GLY A 32 27.29 -3.65 12.32
C GLY A 32 26.44 -3.29 11.09
N LEU A 33 25.92 -4.29 10.36
CA LEU A 33 25.07 -4.07 9.19
C LEU A 33 23.69 -3.52 9.52
N PHE A 34 23.10 -3.93 10.65
CA PHE A 34 21.89 -3.29 11.17
C PHE A 34 22.14 -1.83 11.54
N THR A 35 23.27 -1.55 12.18
CA THR A 35 23.69 -0.17 12.50
C THR A 35 23.85 0.68 11.23
N LEU A 36 24.49 0.13 10.19
CA LEU A 36 24.62 0.80 8.89
C LEU A 36 23.24 1.12 8.27
N ASN A 37 22.34 0.14 8.22
CA ASN A 37 20.99 0.35 7.71
C ASN A 37 20.22 1.40 8.53
N PHE A 38 20.35 1.37 9.86
CA PHE A 38 19.76 2.38 10.74
C PHE A 38 20.30 3.78 10.45
N CYS A 39 21.61 3.94 10.23
CA CYS A 39 22.22 5.22 9.86
C CYS A 39 21.68 5.75 8.53
N ILE A 40 21.55 4.90 7.51
CA ILE A 40 21.01 5.27 6.19
C ILE A 40 19.55 5.75 6.32
N ILE A 41 18.69 4.98 6.99
CA ILE A 41 17.29 5.33 7.18
C ILE A 41 17.14 6.58 8.06
N THR A 42 17.97 6.72 9.09
CA THR A 42 17.96 7.89 9.98
C THR A 42 18.38 9.15 9.22
N PHE A 43 19.39 9.09 8.36
CA PHE A 43 19.75 10.20 7.47
C PHE A 43 18.55 10.65 6.63
N LEU A 44 17.88 9.70 5.99
CA LEU A 44 16.73 9.99 5.13
C LEU A 44 15.52 10.50 5.94
N PHE A 45 15.33 10.02 7.16
CA PHE A 45 14.32 10.50 8.11
C PHE A 45 14.55 11.95 8.51
N PHE A 46 15.79 12.32 8.86
CA PHE A 46 16.15 13.72 9.12
C PHE A 46 15.97 14.60 7.89
N TYR A 47 16.39 14.12 6.72
CA TYR A 47 16.15 14.82 5.46
C TYR A 47 14.66 15.10 5.26
N HIS A 48 13.82 14.07 5.38
CA HIS A 48 12.37 14.16 5.16
C HIS A 48 11.68 15.13 6.12
N LEU A 49 12.10 15.13 7.39
CA LEU A 49 11.49 15.98 8.39
C LEU A 49 12.01 17.41 8.32
N TYR A 50 13.32 17.63 8.20
CA TYR A 50 13.94 18.95 8.37
C TYR A 50 14.34 19.66 7.08
N LEU A 51 14.80 18.92 6.07
CA LEU A 51 15.37 19.50 4.85
C LEU A 51 14.40 19.52 3.67
N GLU A 52 13.48 18.55 3.61
CA GLU A 52 12.53 18.45 2.51
C GLU A 52 11.50 19.60 2.56
N LYS A 53 11.56 20.48 1.56
CA LYS A 53 10.73 21.69 1.50
C LYS A 53 9.26 21.44 1.12
N GLY A 54 8.95 20.29 0.54
CA GLY A 54 7.63 20.00 -0.02
C GLY A 54 7.02 18.71 0.53
N TYR A 55 5.71 18.71 0.76
CA TYR A 55 4.97 17.56 1.26
C TYR A 55 5.17 16.32 0.37
N SER A 56 5.60 15.21 0.98
CA SER A 56 5.87 13.93 0.31
C SER A 56 5.41 12.74 1.15
N PRO A 57 4.12 12.36 1.10
CA PRO A 57 3.61 11.21 1.86
C PRO A 57 4.22 9.87 1.41
N PHE A 58 4.81 9.84 0.21
CA PHE A 58 5.50 8.67 -0.32
C PHE A 58 6.76 8.36 0.48
N LEU A 59 7.57 9.37 0.79
CA LEU A 59 8.79 9.16 1.58
C LEU A 59 8.45 8.81 3.04
N SER A 60 7.38 9.38 3.60
CA SER A 60 6.85 8.96 4.90
C SER A 60 6.59 7.45 4.94
N THR A 61 5.94 6.94 3.89
CA THR A 61 5.59 5.52 3.78
C THR A 61 6.82 4.64 3.61
N PHE A 62 7.76 5.04 2.74
CA PHE A 62 9.02 4.34 2.53
C PHE A 62 9.84 4.22 3.83
N LEU A 63 9.92 5.30 4.61
CA LEU A 63 10.64 5.33 5.88
C LEU A 63 10.00 4.41 6.92
N VAL A 64 8.67 4.46 7.07
CA VAL A 64 7.98 3.59 8.02
C VAL A 64 8.12 2.12 7.63
N PHE A 65 8.02 1.79 6.33
CA PHE A 65 8.25 0.43 5.85
C PHE A 65 9.65 -0.05 6.19
N ASN A 66 10.70 0.66 5.77
CA ASN A 66 12.08 0.21 6.01
C ASN A 66 12.39 0.10 7.50
N TYR A 67 11.91 1.04 8.31
CA TYR A 67 12.12 1.00 9.75
C TYR A 67 11.46 -0.22 10.40
N LEU A 68 10.18 -0.50 10.07
CA LEU A 68 9.47 -1.61 10.71
C LEU A 68 9.88 -2.97 10.15
N PHE A 69 9.99 -3.10 8.83
CA PHE A 69 10.15 -4.39 8.15
C PHE A 69 11.61 -4.81 7.96
N PHE A 70 12.57 -3.88 7.96
CA PHE A 70 13.99 -4.18 7.77
C PHE A 70 14.88 -3.83 8.96
N LEU A 71 14.34 -3.21 10.02
CA LEU A 71 15.07 -2.99 11.27
C LEU A 71 14.34 -3.67 12.45
N VAL A 72 13.18 -3.14 12.85
CA VAL A 72 12.50 -3.56 14.08
C VAL A 72 12.06 -5.02 14.07
N ALA A 73 11.33 -5.45 13.05
CA ALA A 73 10.83 -6.81 12.94
C ALA A 73 11.97 -7.85 12.88
N PRO A 74 12.96 -7.74 11.97
CA PRO A 74 14.03 -8.73 11.90
C PRO A 74 14.97 -8.71 13.11
N MET A 75 15.25 -7.57 13.74
CA MET A 75 15.99 -7.55 15.01
C MET A 75 15.27 -8.38 16.07
N SER A 76 13.96 -8.16 16.22
CA SER A 76 13.15 -8.91 17.18
C SER A 76 13.19 -10.40 16.85
N GLN A 77 12.90 -10.76 15.60
CA GLN A 77 12.88 -12.15 15.12
C GLN A 77 14.20 -12.89 15.36
N ILE A 78 15.33 -12.26 15.01
CA ILE A 78 16.66 -12.87 15.14
C ILE A 78 17.03 -13.05 16.61
N THR A 79 16.77 -12.08 17.50
CA THR A 79 17.06 -12.22 18.94
C THR A 79 16.39 -13.46 19.53
N THR A 80 15.13 -13.74 19.17
CA THR A 80 14.44 -14.93 19.70
C THR A 80 14.90 -16.21 19.02
N LEU A 81 15.25 -16.19 17.74
CA LEU A 81 15.78 -17.36 17.04
C LEU A 81 17.17 -17.77 17.54
N ALA A 82 18.03 -16.81 17.86
CA ALA A 82 19.35 -17.08 18.44
C ALA A 82 19.28 -17.82 19.79
N ALA A 83 18.12 -17.80 20.46
CA ALA A 83 17.90 -18.53 21.71
C ALA A 83 17.30 -19.94 21.51
N MET A 84 17.03 -20.38 20.27
CA MET A 84 16.44 -21.68 19.97
C MET A 84 17.49 -22.71 19.52
N ASP A 85 17.30 -23.98 19.88
CA ASP A 85 18.18 -25.08 19.47
C ASP A 85 18.10 -25.40 17.96
N ASP A 86 16.92 -25.22 17.35
CA ASP A 86 16.69 -25.35 15.90
C ASP A 86 16.01 -24.07 15.37
N PRO A 87 16.80 -23.05 14.99
CA PRO A 87 16.28 -21.72 14.69
C PRO A 87 15.62 -21.70 13.31
N VAL A 88 14.30 -21.88 13.30
CA VAL A 88 13.47 -21.77 12.08
C VAL A 88 12.51 -20.58 12.17
N PHE A 89 12.45 -19.83 11.07
CA PHE A 89 11.44 -18.78 10.90
C PHE A 89 10.03 -19.38 10.84
N VAL A 90 9.00 -18.55 11.00
CA VAL A 90 7.59 -19.00 11.03
C VAL A 90 7.15 -19.74 9.76
N HIS A 91 7.82 -19.49 8.64
CA HIS A 91 7.60 -20.22 7.39
C HIS A 91 8.55 -21.42 7.19
N LYS A 92 9.11 -21.97 8.28
CA LYS A 92 10.01 -23.14 8.34
C LYS A 92 11.37 -22.98 7.66
N PHE A 93 11.74 -21.76 7.28
CA PHE A 93 13.03 -21.50 6.67
C PHE A 93 14.11 -21.42 7.75
N PRO A 94 15.28 -22.06 7.55
CA PRO A 94 16.33 -22.07 8.54
C PRO A 94 16.98 -20.68 8.67
N TYR A 95 17.30 -20.32 9.91
CA TYR A 95 18.18 -19.19 10.18
C TYR A 95 19.61 -19.56 9.78
N GLN A 96 20.21 -18.75 8.91
CA GLN A 96 21.59 -18.90 8.46
C GLN A 96 22.27 -17.52 8.45
N GLU A 97 23.41 -17.40 9.14
CA GLU A 97 24.10 -16.11 9.29
C GLU A 97 24.53 -15.49 7.97
N ASP A 98 25.14 -16.30 7.08
CA ASP A 98 25.62 -15.83 5.78
C ASP A 98 24.49 -15.23 4.94
N LEU A 99 23.31 -15.83 5.02
CA LEU A 99 22.12 -15.38 4.31
C LEU A 99 21.54 -14.09 4.91
N VAL A 100 21.57 -13.96 6.24
CA VAL A 100 21.19 -12.74 6.95
C VAL A 100 22.13 -11.58 6.58
N ILE A 101 23.44 -11.83 6.57
CA ILE A 101 24.47 -10.87 6.17
C ILE A 101 24.23 -10.41 4.72
N HIS A 102 24.01 -11.35 3.80
CA HIS A 102 23.73 -11.02 2.40
C HIS A 102 22.43 -10.22 2.25
N THR A 103 21.37 -10.60 2.96
CA THR A 103 20.09 -9.88 2.98
C THR A 103 20.27 -8.44 3.46
N LEU A 104 20.97 -8.23 4.57
CA LEU A 104 21.23 -6.89 5.12
C LEU A 104 22.08 -6.04 4.18
N TRP A 105 23.02 -6.64 3.47
CA TRP A 105 23.83 -5.95 2.47
C TRP A 105 23.00 -5.51 1.26
N LEU A 106 22.10 -6.37 0.76
CA LEU A 106 21.19 -6.01 -0.34
C LEU A 106 20.26 -4.84 0.06
N ILE A 107 19.72 -4.88 1.28
CA ILE A 107 18.88 -3.80 1.82
C ILE A 107 19.69 -2.51 1.94
N ALA A 108 20.92 -2.57 2.47
CA ALA A 108 21.79 -1.40 2.61
C ALA A 108 22.14 -0.79 1.25
N LEU A 109 22.46 -1.62 0.26
CA LEU A 109 22.74 -1.19 -1.11
C LEU A 109 21.52 -0.49 -1.72
N PHE A 110 20.35 -1.13 -1.68
CA PHE A 110 19.11 -0.57 -2.20
C PHE A 110 18.76 0.77 -1.54
N ASN A 111 18.80 0.82 -0.21
CA ASN A 111 18.46 2.03 0.56
C ASN A 111 19.45 3.16 0.36
N THR A 112 20.73 2.86 0.20
CA THR A 112 21.76 3.87 -0.11
C THR A 112 21.50 4.48 -1.48
N VAL A 113 21.33 3.65 -2.50
CA VAL A 113 21.07 4.10 -3.88
C VAL A 113 19.76 4.89 -3.94
N PHE A 114 18.69 4.37 -3.31
CA PHE A 114 17.42 5.06 -3.21
C PHE A 114 17.57 6.44 -2.54
N SER A 115 18.29 6.52 -1.41
CA SER A 115 18.47 7.78 -0.67
C SER A 115 19.20 8.84 -1.50
N ILE A 116 20.29 8.44 -2.18
CA ILE A 116 21.06 9.34 -3.06
C ILE A 116 20.16 9.85 -4.20
N LEU A 117 19.49 8.94 -4.90
CA LEU A 117 18.61 9.29 -6.01
C LEU A 117 17.44 10.16 -5.55
N TYR A 118 16.78 9.81 -4.44
CA TYR A 118 15.65 10.58 -3.92
C TYR A 118 16.05 12.01 -3.59
N VAL A 119 17.16 12.22 -2.87
CA VAL A 119 17.64 13.57 -2.52
C VAL A 119 18.02 14.36 -3.78
N ALA A 120 18.69 13.72 -4.75
CA ALA A 120 19.09 14.35 -6.00
C ALA A 120 17.90 14.79 -6.86
N PHE A 121 16.84 13.98 -6.96
CA PHE A 121 15.66 14.30 -7.75
C PHE A 121 14.66 15.22 -7.02
N SER A 122 14.50 15.04 -5.71
CA SER A 122 13.54 15.82 -4.92
C SER A 122 13.96 17.29 -4.76
N SER A 123 15.28 17.57 -4.72
CA SER A 123 15.84 18.92 -4.71
C SER A 123 15.63 19.69 -6.02
N ARG A 124 15.55 18.99 -7.15
CA ARG A 124 15.24 19.58 -8.47
C ARG A 124 13.74 19.84 -8.66
N PHE A 125 12.89 19.19 -7.88
CA PHE A 125 11.44 19.31 -7.91
C PHE A 125 10.94 20.51 -7.07
N THR A 126 11.39 21.72 -7.39
CA THR A 126 10.88 22.96 -6.77
C THR A 126 9.62 23.39 -7.53
N SER A 127 8.47 23.23 -6.88
CA SER A 127 7.13 23.43 -7.45
C SER A 127 6.93 24.80 -8.11
N LYS A 128 6.96 24.87 -9.45
CA LYS A 128 6.11 25.84 -10.16
C LYS A 128 4.67 25.37 -10.01
N ARG A 129 3.87 26.11 -9.23
CA ARG A 129 2.43 25.90 -9.09
C ARG A 129 1.83 25.98 -10.49
N ILE A 130 1.40 24.85 -11.06
CA ILE A 130 0.67 24.87 -12.33
C ILE A 130 -0.72 25.42 -11.99
N VAL A 131 -0.88 26.73 -12.13
CA VAL A 131 -2.16 27.42 -11.93
C VAL A 131 -3.10 26.97 -13.04
N GLY A 132 -3.88 25.92 -12.77
CA GLY A 132 -4.91 25.39 -13.65
C GLY A 132 -6.21 26.20 -13.62
N GLU A 133 -6.15 27.53 -13.55
CA GLU A 133 -7.35 28.37 -13.40
C GLU A 133 -8.25 28.39 -14.64
N LEU A 134 -7.71 28.14 -15.83
CA LEU A 134 -8.49 28.19 -17.08
C LEU A 134 -9.45 27.01 -17.29
N LYS A 135 -9.29 25.87 -16.59
CA LYS A 135 -10.13 24.66 -16.79
C LYS A 135 -11.31 24.53 -15.82
N ASN A 136 -11.45 25.45 -14.87
CA ASN A 136 -12.45 25.32 -13.78
C ASN A 136 -13.88 25.71 -14.19
N ARG A 137 -14.11 26.46 -15.27
CA ARG A 137 -15.46 26.88 -15.68
C ARG A 137 -16.27 25.78 -16.37
N THR A 138 -15.66 24.97 -17.24
CA THR A 138 -16.33 23.83 -17.91
C THR A 138 -16.58 22.67 -16.95
N ALA A 139 -15.59 22.33 -16.13
CA ALA A 139 -15.69 21.28 -15.10
C ALA A 139 -16.87 21.48 -14.14
N ARG A 140 -17.26 22.73 -13.84
CA ARG A 140 -18.39 23.04 -12.96
C ARG A 140 -19.75 22.66 -13.56
N ARG A 141 -19.86 22.58 -14.89
CA ARG A 141 -21.12 22.22 -15.60
C ARG A 141 -21.29 20.71 -15.76
N THR A 142 -20.22 19.96 -15.95
CA THR A 142 -20.26 18.49 -16.11
C THR A 142 -20.38 17.75 -14.77
N THR A 143 -19.97 18.38 -13.67
CA THR A 143 -19.93 17.74 -12.35
C THR A 143 -21.27 17.13 -11.88
N PRO A 144 -22.44 17.81 -12.01
CA PRO A 144 -23.72 17.21 -11.60
C PRO A 144 -24.10 15.97 -12.41
N TYR A 145 -23.87 16.00 -13.73
CA TYR A 145 -24.10 14.84 -14.60
C TYR A 145 -23.19 13.67 -14.22
N MET A 146 -21.92 13.96 -13.92
CA MET A 146 -20.99 12.94 -13.43
C MET A 146 -21.52 12.28 -12.14
N ILE A 147 -22.00 13.05 -11.15
CA ILE A 147 -22.54 12.49 -9.90
C ILE A 147 -23.69 11.51 -10.20
N VAL A 148 -24.64 11.90 -11.04
CA VAL A 148 -25.78 11.05 -11.41
C VAL A 148 -25.30 9.78 -12.14
N ILE A 149 -24.39 9.92 -13.11
CA ILE A 149 -23.88 8.76 -13.85
C ILE A 149 -23.16 7.79 -12.91
N TRP A 150 -22.29 8.28 -12.03
CA TRP A 150 -21.58 7.43 -11.06
C TRP A 150 -22.54 6.77 -10.07
N LEU A 151 -23.61 7.46 -9.67
CA LEU A 151 -24.64 6.88 -8.80
C LEU A 151 -25.38 5.74 -9.51
N VAL A 152 -25.83 5.96 -10.75
CA VAL A 152 -26.51 4.94 -11.56
C VAL A 152 -25.59 3.74 -11.80
N LEU A 153 -24.32 3.98 -12.16
CA LEU A 153 -23.34 2.89 -12.35
C LEU A 153 -23.11 2.10 -11.06
N THR A 154 -23.01 2.79 -9.91
CA THR A 154 -22.82 2.12 -8.62
C THR A 154 -24.04 1.29 -8.22
N LEU A 155 -25.25 1.79 -8.45
CA LEU A 155 -26.49 1.05 -8.20
C LEU A 155 -26.64 -0.16 -9.14
N LEU A 156 -26.26 -0.03 -10.41
CA LEU A 156 -26.23 -1.14 -11.35
C LEU A 156 -25.23 -2.22 -10.91
N ILE A 157 -24.04 -1.83 -10.47
CA ILE A 157 -23.05 -2.75 -9.90
C ILE A 157 -23.61 -3.43 -8.66
N LEU A 158 -24.32 -2.71 -7.79
CA LEU A 158 -24.95 -3.29 -6.60
C LEU A 158 -25.92 -4.40 -6.98
N VAL A 159 -26.83 -4.14 -7.93
CA VAL A 159 -27.81 -5.13 -8.37
C VAL A 159 -27.15 -6.34 -9.03
N THR A 160 -26.17 -6.11 -9.91
CA THR A 160 -25.52 -7.19 -10.67
C THR A 160 -24.50 -8.00 -9.88
N GLN A 161 -23.89 -7.42 -8.85
CA GLN A 161 -22.85 -8.06 -8.03
C GLN A 161 -23.30 -8.34 -6.61
N PHE A 162 -24.60 -8.21 -6.30
CA PHE A 162 -25.12 -8.40 -4.95
C PHE A 162 -24.74 -9.77 -4.38
N GLN A 163 -25.02 -10.84 -5.14
CA GLN A 163 -24.73 -12.21 -4.73
C GLN A 163 -23.24 -12.39 -4.44
N PHE A 164 -22.37 -11.90 -5.34
CA PHE A 164 -20.92 -11.98 -5.15
C PHE A 164 -20.46 -11.28 -3.87
N VAL A 165 -21.04 -10.12 -3.52
CA VAL A 165 -20.70 -9.41 -2.28
C VAL A 165 -21.14 -10.22 -1.06
N ILE A 166 -22.34 -10.81 -1.08
CA ILE A 166 -22.83 -11.63 0.03
C ILE A 166 -21.99 -12.90 0.19
N ASP A 167 -21.66 -13.57 -0.91
CA ASP A 167 -20.79 -14.76 -0.89
C ASP A 167 -19.40 -14.41 -0.36
N GLU A 168 -18.83 -13.26 -0.76
CA GLU A 168 -17.54 -12.78 -0.27
C GLU A 168 -17.58 -12.45 1.23
N LEU A 169 -18.70 -11.91 1.74
CA LEU A 169 -18.88 -11.61 3.17
C LEU A 169 -19.00 -12.88 4.01
N ASN A 170 -19.62 -13.92 3.46
CA ASN A 170 -19.83 -15.20 4.15
C ASN A 170 -18.66 -16.17 3.97
N ARG A 171 -17.75 -15.91 3.02
CA ARG A 171 -16.63 -16.82 2.76
C ARG A 171 -15.60 -16.77 3.89
N PRO A 172 -15.24 -17.93 4.49
CA PRO A 172 -14.12 -18.01 5.41
C PRO A 172 -12.82 -17.51 4.76
N SER A 173 -11.96 -16.87 5.56
CA SER A 173 -10.71 -16.25 5.10
C SER A 173 -9.73 -17.23 4.44
N TRP A 174 -9.80 -18.52 4.79
CA TRP A 174 -8.95 -19.59 4.29
C TRP A 174 -9.42 -20.22 2.96
N GLN A 175 -10.69 -20.03 2.59
CA GLN A 175 -11.24 -20.58 1.36
C GLN A 175 -10.87 -19.70 0.15
N SER A 176 -10.38 -20.35 -0.92
CA SER A 176 -10.07 -19.69 -2.19
C SER A 176 -11.32 -19.12 -2.85
N HIS A 177 -11.15 -18.05 -3.64
CA HIS A 177 -12.24 -17.54 -4.48
C HIS A 177 -12.66 -18.57 -5.54
N ASP A 178 -13.96 -18.73 -5.73
CA ASP A 178 -14.53 -19.54 -6.82
C ASP A 178 -14.50 -18.83 -8.19
N VAL A 179 -13.98 -17.60 -8.23
CA VAL A 179 -13.84 -16.79 -9.45
C VAL A 179 -12.40 -16.76 -9.94
N SER A 180 -12.23 -16.56 -11.25
CA SER A 180 -10.91 -16.35 -11.82
C SER A 180 -10.22 -15.11 -11.22
N VAL A 181 -8.89 -15.10 -11.18
CA VAL A 181 -8.09 -13.99 -10.64
C VAL A 181 -8.43 -12.66 -11.32
N ILE A 182 -8.65 -12.67 -12.64
CA ILE A 182 -8.99 -11.45 -13.41
C ILE A 182 -10.38 -10.96 -13.04
N GLU A 183 -11.36 -11.87 -12.94
CA GLU A 183 -12.72 -11.50 -12.53
C GLU A 183 -12.74 -10.92 -11.11
N GLY A 184 -12.07 -11.58 -10.16
CA GLY A 184 -11.91 -11.08 -8.80
C GLY A 184 -11.24 -9.70 -8.77
N LEU A 185 -10.21 -9.48 -9.58
CA LEU A 185 -9.53 -8.18 -9.68
C LEU A 185 -10.46 -7.10 -10.23
N VAL A 186 -11.20 -7.38 -11.31
CA VAL A 186 -12.15 -6.41 -11.91
C VAL A 186 -13.24 -6.05 -10.90
N LYS A 187 -13.87 -7.04 -10.26
CA LYS A 187 -14.93 -6.79 -9.27
C LYS A 187 -14.40 -5.97 -8.09
N THR A 188 -13.34 -6.47 -7.44
CA THR A 188 -12.88 -5.90 -6.17
C THR A 188 -12.04 -4.64 -6.30
N LYS A 189 -11.24 -4.46 -7.36
CA LYS A 189 -10.32 -3.32 -7.52
C LYS A 189 -10.80 -2.24 -8.48
N ILE A 190 -11.75 -2.57 -9.35
CA ILE A 190 -12.32 -1.61 -10.30
C ILE A 190 -13.74 -1.26 -9.88
N LEU A 191 -14.67 -2.22 -9.93
CA LEU A 191 -16.11 -1.95 -9.74
C LEU A 191 -16.44 -1.45 -8.32
N PHE A 192 -15.90 -2.12 -7.29
CA PHE A 192 -16.19 -1.81 -5.89
C PHE A 192 -15.54 -0.51 -5.39
N VAL A 193 -14.74 0.16 -6.23
CA VAL A 193 -14.14 1.48 -5.95
C VAL A 193 -15.00 2.62 -6.53
N PHE A 194 -16.03 2.33 -7.32
CA PHE A 194 -16.91 3.34 -7.93
C PHE A 194 -17.57 4.30 -6.93
N PRO A 195 -18.07 3.85 -5.76
CA PRO A 195 -18.60 4.75 -4.76
C PRO A 195 -17.58 5.80 -4.29
N LEU A 196 -16.30 5.41 -4.16
CA LEU A 196 -15.22 6.32 -3.77
C LEU A 196 -15.00 7.41 -4.82
N VAL A 197 -15.11 7.08 -6.10
CA VAL A 197 -15.04 8.07 -7.19
C VAL A 197 -16.23 9.03 -7.10
N GLY A 198 -17.43 8.52 -6.82
CA GLY A 198 -18.63 9.30 -6.52
C GLY A 198 -18.41 10.29 -5.37
N ILE A 199 -17.80 9.86 -4.27
CA ILE A 199 -17.39 10.71 -3.14
C ILE A 199 -16.44 11.81 -3.61
N ILE A 200 -15.37 11.47 -4.34
CA ILE A 200 -14.37 12.46 -4.81
C ILE A 200 -15.02 13.53 -5.68
N ILE A 201 -15.88 13.13 -6.64
CA ILE A 201 -16.56 14.06 -7.55
C ILE A 201 -17.55 14.93 -6.77
N THR A 202 -18.29 14.37 -5.82
CA THR A 202 -19.26 15.11 -5.01
C THR A 202 -18.56 16.12 -4.09
N VAL A 203 -17.43 15.74 -3.48
CA VAL A 203 -16.59 16.66 -2.69
C VAL A 203 -16.00 17.77 -3.57
N LYS A 204 -15.54 17.45 -4.80
CA LYS A 204 -15.10 18.46 -5.79
C LYS A 204 -16.22 19.47 -6.04
N ALA A 205 -17.45 19.00 -6.22
CA ALA A 205 -18.63 19.85 -6.43
C ALA A 205 -18.87 20.78 -5.24
N LEU A 206 -18.92 20.22 -4.02
CA LEU A 206 -19.18 20.95 -2.78
C LEU A 206 -18.10 22.00 -2.48
N ARG A 207 -16.81 21.69 -2.71
CA ARG A 207 -15.70 22.65 -2.52
C ARG A 207 -15.75 23.80 -3.53
N ALA A 208 -16.26 23.56 -4.74
CA ALA A 208 -16.46 24.61 -5.75
C ALA A 208 -17.75 25.43 -5.53
N ALA A 209 -18.61 25.05 -4.57
CA ALA A 209 -19.97 25.54 -4.44
C ALA A 209 -20.13 26.72 -3.46
N GLY A 210 -19.55 27.88 -3.77
CA GLY A 210 -19.84 29.10 -3.02
C GLY A 210 -21.32 29.52 -3.04
N LYS A 211 -22.07 29.21 -4.12
CA LYS A 211 -23.49 29.57 -4.34
C LYS A 211 -24.28 28.49 -5.12
N LEU A 212 -24.31 27.25 -4.66
CA LEU A 212 -25.28 26.25 -5.19
C LEU A 212 -26.60 26.41 -4.43
N SER A 213 -27.72 26.54 -5.16
CA SER A 213 -29.06 26.67 -4.57
C SER A 213 -29.50 25.40 -3.80
N ASN A 214 -29.01 24.21 -4.20
CA ASN A 214 -29.44 22.93 -3.61
C ASN A 214 -28.26 22.10 -3.06
N LYS A 215 -27.50 22.64 -2.11
CA LYS A 215 -26.39 21.91 -1.45
C LYS A 215 -26.85 20.59 -0.81
N MET A 216 -28.10 20.52 -0.36
CA MET A 216 -28.69 19.32 0.25
C MET A 216 -28.62 18.09 -0.66
N ILE A 217 -28.89 18.25 -1.96
CA ILE A 217 -28.84 17.14 -2.94
C ILE A 217 -27.42 16.53 -3.00
N TYR A 218 -26.39 17.37 -2.96
CA TYR A 218 -25.00 16.91 -2.96
C TYR A 218 -24.64 16.19 -1.66
N TYR A 219 -25.14 16.65 -0.50
CA TYR A 219 -24.95 15.94 0.76
C TYR A 219 -25.68 14.60 0.80
N MET A 220 -26.89 14.52 0.24
CA MET A 220 -27.62 13.25 0.09
C MET A 220 -26.88 12.27 -0.85
N ALA A 221 -26.39 12.75 -2.00
CA ALA A 221 -25.58 11.94 -2.89
C ALA A 221 -24.29 11.46 -2.22
N LEU A 222 -23.62 12.34 -1.46
CA LEU A 222 -22.43 12.00 -0.70
C LEU A 222 -22.71 10.91 0.35
N ALA A 223 -23.78 11.04 1.11
CA ALA A 223 -24.21 10.05 2.10
C ALA A 223 -24.52 8.71 1.43
N CYS A 224 -25.23 8.73 0.30
CA CYS A 224 -25.53 7.52 -0.48
C CYS A 224 -24.24 6.82 -0.96
N PHE A 225 -23.29 7.55 -1.55
CA PHE A 225 -22.01 6.95 -1.93
C PHE A 225 -21.21 6.42 -0.75
N PHE A 226 -21.29 7.06 0.42
CA PHE A 226 -20.60 6.59 1.61
C PHE A 226 -21.19 5.27 2.11
N LEU A 227 -22.52 5.15 2.15
CA LEU A 227 -23.20 3.88 2.48
C LEU A 227 -22.85 2.77 1.49
N LEU A 228 -22.86 3.08 0.19
CA LEU A 228 -22.47 2.13 -0.85
C LEU A 228 -20.99 1.73 -0.72
N LEU A 229 -20.10 2.67 -0.37
CA LEU A 229 -18.69 2.36 -0.11
C LEU A 229 -18.54 1.38 1.06
N LEU A 230 -19.26 1.60 2.17
CA LEU A 230 -19.22 0.71 3.33
C LEU A 230 -19.77 -0.68 3.00
N PHE A 231 -20.79 -0.76 2.14
CA PHE A 231 -21.31 -2.04 1.65
C PHE A 231 -20.27 -2.81 0.82
N PHE A 232 -19.68 -2.18 -0.20
CA PHE A 232 -18.72 -2.84 -1.09
C PHE A 232 -17.32 -3.04 -0.47
N LYS A 233 -16.90 -2.15 0.41
CA LYS A 233 -15.59 -2.15 1.09
C LYS A 233 -15.79 -2.18 2.59
N ASN A 234 -16.51 -3.20 3.04
CA ASN A 234 -16.77 -3.43 4.45
C ASN A 234 -15.43 -3.54 5.22
N PRO A 235 -15.19 -2.67 6.22
CA PRO A 235 -13.96 -2.68 7.01
C PRO A 235 -13.65 -4.00 7.73
N LEU A 236 -14.68 -4.79 8.03
CA LEU A 236 -14.55 -6.06 8.76
C LEU A 236 -14.15 -7.23 7.84
N ALA A 237 -14.63 -7.23 6.59
CA ALA A 237 -14.41 -8.33 5.65
C ALA A 237 -13.29 -8.04 4.63
N THR A 238 -13.11 -6.77 4.24
CA THR A 238 -12.13 -6.41 3.21
C THR A 238 -10.71 -6.46 3.77
N LYS A 239 -9.77 -7.01 3.00
CA LYS A 239 -8.36 -7.05 3.38
C LYS A 239 -7.81 -5.65 3.64
N ARG A 240 -7.05 -5.52 4.73
CA ARG A 240 -6.57 -4.23 5.28
C ARG A 240 -5.68 -3.44 4.33
N HIS A 241 -4.86 -4.13 3.53
CA HIS A 241 -4.02 -3.47 2.53
C HIS A 241 -4.83 -2.76 1.44
N GLU A 242 -6.10 -3.14 1.22
CA GLU A 242 -7.00 -2.45 0.30
C GLU A 242 -7.69 -1.25 0.95
N LEU A 243 -8.05 -1.39 2.22
CA LEU A 243 -8.76 -0.36 2.98
C LEU A 243 -7.86 0.82 3.35
N GLY A 244 -6.58 0.57 3.65
CA GLY A 244 -5.61 1.61 4.03
C GLY A 244 -5.58 2.80 3.07
N PRO A 245 -5.36 2.60 1.76
CA PRO A 245 -5.41 3.67 0.77
C PRO A 245 -6.77 4.39 0.69
N ILE A 246 -7.89 3.66 0.84
CA ILE A 246 -9.24 4.24 0.83
C ILE A 246 -9.43 5.16 2.04
N PHE A 247 -9.10 4.70 3.25
CA PHE A 247 -9.16 5.51 4.46
C PHE A 247 -8.29 6.77 4.36
N PHE A 248 -7.10 6.64 3.77
CA PHE A 248 -6.20 7.76 3.60
C PHE A 248 -6.75 8.83 2.65
N ILE A 249 -7.48 8.43 1.60
CA ILE A 249 -8.24 9.35 0.75
C ILE A 249 -9.38 10.01 1.54
N LEU A 250 -10.13 9.26 2.33
CA LEU A 250 -11.22 9.84 3.13
C LEU A 250 -10.69 10.88 4.12
N ILE A 251 -9.56 10.60 4.78
CA ILE A 251 -8.86 11.57 5.63
C ILE A 251 -8.44 12.80 4.81
N PHE A 252 -7.85 12.61 3.63
CA PHE A 252 -7.49 13.72 2.73
C PHE A 252 -8.69 14.58 2.31
N LEU A 253 -9.86 13.96 2.09
CA LEU A 253 -11.06 14.65 1.62
C LEU A 253 -11.79 15.39 2.75
N PHE A 254 -11.89 14.80 3.93
CA PHE A 254 -12.74 15.33 5.01
C PHE A 254 -11.94 15.98 6.15
N ILE A 255 -10.77 15.44 6.48
CA ILE A 255 -9.94 15.92 7.60
C ILE A 255 -8.47 16.12 7.15
N PRO A 256 -8.22 16.92 6.10
CA PRO A 256 -6.89 17.05 5.50
C PRO A 256 -5.84 17.50 6.53
N ARG A 257 -6.24 18.22 7.58
CA ARG A 257 -5.42 18.70 8.71
C ARG A 257 -4.58 17.61 9.38
N LEU A 258 -4.99 16.35 9.30
CA LEU A 258 -4.26 15.22 9.88
C LEU A 258 -3.08 14.77 9.03
N ILE A 259 -3.05 15.09 7.73
CA ILE A 259 -2.00 14.65 6.79
C ILE A 259 -1.40 15.85 6.02
N THR A 260 -1.36 17.02 6.64
CA THR A 260 -0.87 18.25 5.96
C THR A 260 0.64 18.37 5.87
N SER A 261 1.39 17.57 6.64
CA SER A 261 2.85 17.67 6.71
C SER A 261 3.50 16.29 6.74
N ASN A 262 4.78 16.26 6.37
CA ASN A 262 5.65 15.08 6.43
C ASN A 262 5.60 14.45 7.82
N LEU A 263 5.83 15.25 8.88
CA LEU A 263 5.77 14.78 10.26
C LEU A 263 4.44 14.09 10.60
N LYS A 264 3.30 14.74 10.32
CA LYS A 264 1.99 14.19 10.69
C LYS A 264 1.68 12.91 9.92
N THR A 265 2.06 12.87 8.63
CA THR A 265 1.85 11.68 7.80
C THR A 265 2.73 10.52 8.27
N THR A 266 4.03 10.76 8.48
CA THR A 266 4.94 9.76 9.03
C THR A 266 4.46 9.25 10.40
N ALA A 267 4.11 10.14 11.32
CA ALA A 267 3.62 9.77 12.64
C ALA A 267 2.31 8.98 12.57
N MET A 268 1.39 9.36 11.68
CA MET A 268 0.13 8.63 11.48
C MET A 268 0.37 7.21 10.94
N ILE A 269 1.20 7.05 9.91
CA ILE A 269 1.48 5.73 9.33
C ILE A 269 2.24 4.87 10.35
N PHE A 270 3.18 5.46 11.09
CA PHE A 270 3.90 4.79 12.17
C PHE A 270 2.94 4.30 13.26
N LEU A 271 2.06 5.16 13.77
CA LEU A 271 1.06 4.79 14.78
C LEU A 271 0.06 3.76 14.23
N ALA A 272 -0.37 3.91 12.99
CA ALA A 272 -1.27 2.96 12.34
C ALA A 272 -0.62 1.57 12.20
N MET A 273 0.69 1.50 11.96
CA MET A 273 1.39 0.22 11.82
C MET A 273 1.82 -0.39 13.15
N LEU A 274 2.20 0.43 14.14
CA LEU A 274 2.63 -0.03 15.46
C LEU A 274 1.44 -0.42 16.34
N VAL A 275 0.36 0.36 16.30
CA VAL A 275 -0.80 0.21 17.19
C VAL A 275 -2.04 -0.20 16.40
N GLY A 276 -2.36 0.51 15.33
CA GLY A 276 -3.57 0.26 14.56
C GLY A 276 -3.61 -1.14 13.94
N PHE A 277 -2.47 -1.65 13.47
CA PHE A 277 -2.40 -2.94 12.79
C PHE A 277 -2.54 -4.13 13.75
N PRO A 278 -1.80 -4.20 14.88
CA PRO A 278 -2.04 -5.24 15.88
C PRO A 278 -3.46 -5.21 16.46
N LEU A 279 -4.01 -4.02 16.74
CA LEU A 279 -5.41 -3.90 17.19
C LEU A 279 -6.40 -4.41 16.15
N ALA A 280 -6.17 -4.12 14.87
CA ALA A 280 -6.99 -4.68 13.81
C ALA A 280 -6.79 -6.20 13.61
N GLN A 281 -5.63 -6.76 13.98
CA GLN A 281 -5.42 -8.21 13.97
C GLN A 281 -6.30 -8.87 15.03
N LEU A 282 -6.34 -8.30 16.24
CA LEU A 282 -7.24 -8.77 17.31
C LEU A 282 -8.69 -8.82 16.87
N LEU A 283 -9.16 -7.89 16.02
CA LEU A 283 -10.56 -7.87 15.55
C LEU A 283 -10.87 -8.81 14.38
N THR A 284 -9.85 -9.34 13.69
CA THR A 284 -10.04 -10.06 12.41
C THR A 284 -9.44 -11.46 12.39
N HIS A 285 -8.63 -11.82 13.38
CA HIS A 285 -8.06 -13.17 13.57
C HIS A 285 -8.71 -13.88 14.76
N ILE A 286 -9.90 -13.42 15.14
CA ILE A 286 -10.74 -14.16 16.07
C ILE A 286 -11.31 -15.30 15.23
N ASP A 287 -10.97 -16.54 15.58
CA ASP A 287 -11.53 -17.74 14.94
C ASP A 287 -13.03 -17.94 15.25
N TYR A 288 -13.61 -17.01 16.01
CA TYR A 288 -15.03 -16.98 16.36
C TYR A 288 -15.82 -16.11 15.36
N PRO A 289 -16.93 -16.65 14.82
CA PRO A 289 -17.94 -15.87 14.11
C PRO A 289 -18.36 -14.60 14.86
N LEU A 290 -18.82 -13.59 14.11
CA LEU A 290 -19.31 -12.33 14.68
C LEU A 290 -20.43 -12.55 15.72
N GLU A 291 -21.24 -13.59 15.52
CA GLU A 291 -22.36 -13.96 16.40
C GLU A 291 -21.86 -14.40 17.78
N ASP A 292 -20.78 -15.17 17.83
CA ASP A 292 -20.18 -15.67 19.08
C ASP A 292 -19.52 -14.54 19.88
N ILE A 293 -18.87 -13.58 19.20
CA ILE A 293 -18.26 -12.41 19.84
C ILE A 293 -19.31 -11.47 20.45
N VAL A 294 -20.47 -11.33 19.79
CA VAL A 294 -21.57 -10.51 20.31
C VAL A 294 -22.19 -11.18 21.55
N GLN A 295 -22.23 -12.51 21.59
CA GLN A 295 -22.73 -13.28 22.73
C GLN A 295 -21.73 -13.28 23.91
N ASP A 296 -20.43 -13.37 23.65
CA ASP A 296 -19.39 -13.30 24.67
C ASP A 296 -18.23 -12.35 24.27
N PRO A 297 -18.31 -11.08 24.69
CA PRO A 297 -17.25 -10.09 24.45
C PRO A 297 -15.92 -10.42 25.13
N SER A 298 -15.89 -11.34 26.10
CA SER A 298 -14.65 -11.73 26.78
C SER A 298 -13.71 -12.56 25.88
N LEU A 299 -14.22 -13.14 24.80
CA LEU A 299 -13.43 -13.80 23.73
C LEU A 299 -12.48 -12.85 23.00
N LEU A 300 -12.68 -11.52 23.10
CA LEU A 300 -11.73 -10.53 22.60
C LEU A 300 -10.47 -10.40 23.49
N LEU A 301 -10.59 -10.71 24.78
CA LEU A 301 -9.51 -10.60 25.76
C LEU A 301 -8.56 -11.80 25.68
N SER A 302 -9.06 -13.00 25.33
CA SER A 302 -8.21 -14.19 25.17
C SER A 302 -7.14 -14.01 24.08
N GLY A 303 -7.46 -13.33 22.96
CA GLY A 303 -6.47 -13.00 21.93
C GLY A 303 -5.37 -12.04 22.39
N ILE A 304 -5.64 -11.20 23.40
CA ILE A 304 -4.61 -10.36 24.02
C ILE A 304 -3.72 -11.21 24.94
N GLU A 305 -4.32 -12.12 25.71
CA GLU A 305 -3.65 -13.04 26.63
C GLU A 305 -2.75 -14.07 25.90
N GLU A 306 -3.10 -14.48 24.68
CA GLU A 306 -2.29 -15.38 23.82
C GLU A 306 -1.03 -14.70 23.22
N GLY A 307 -0.87 -13.40 23.47
CA GLY A 307 0.31 -12.63 23.06
C GLY A 307 0.25 -12.15 21.61
N VAL A 308 -0.92 -11.87 21.03
CA VAL A 308 -1.03 -11.32 19.67
C VAL A 308 -0.23 -10.02 19.50
N LEU A 309 -0.12 -9.21 20.57
CA LEU A 309 0.69 -7.98 20.58
C LEU A 309 2.21 -8.25 20.60
N THR A 310 2.66 -9.34 21.23
CA THR A 310 4.08 -9.70 21.34
C THR A 310 4.56 -10.59 20.19
N LYS A 311 3.69 -11.46 19.67
CA LYS A 311 3.93 -12.34 18.51
C LYS A 311 3.66 -11.66 17.16
N GLY A 312 3.15 -10.44 17.14
CA GLY A 312 2.79 -9.72 15.91
C GLY A 312 3.94 -9.64 14.90
N TYR A 313 5.16 -9.32 15.36
CA TYR A 313 6.36 -9.28 14.52
C TYR A 313 6.83 -10.65 14.02
N TYR A 314 6.44 -11.75 14.67
CA TYR A 314 6.72 -13.11 14.21
C TYR A 314 5.71 -13.60 13.18
N SER A 315 4.55 -12.96 13.08
CA SER A 315 3.53 -13.39 12.12
C SER A 315 4.02 -13.23 10.67
N LEU A 316 3.38 -13.98 9.76
CA LEU A 316 3.54 -13.82 8.31
C LEU A 316 3.19 -12.41 7.79
N ASN A 317 2.76 -11.48 8.66
CA ASN A 317 2.56 -10.09 8.30
C ASN A 317 3.86 -9.28 8.26
N TYR A 318 4.95 -9.77 8.87
CA TYR A 318 6.27 -9.12 8.93
C TYR A 318 7.36 -10.04 8.34
N ASP A 319 7.02 -10.76 7.27
CA ASP A 319 7.85 -11.75 6.58
C ASP A 319 8.81 -11.18 5.53
N ALA A 320 8.74 -9.88 5.26
CA ALA A 320 9.50 -9.24 4.19
C ALA A 320 11.01 -9.52 4.27
N PHE A 321 11.64 -9.36 5.44
CA PHE A 321 13.07 -9.60 5.60
C PHE A 321 13.45 -11.04 5.26
N MET A 322 12.73 -12.01 5.81
CA MET A 322 13.02 -13.44 5.66
C MET A 322 12.83 -13.91 4.21
N ASN A 323 11.82 -13.37 3.50
CA ASN A 323 11.54 -13.72 2.11
C ASN A 323 12.66 -13.26 1.14
N ILE A 324 13.47 -12.25 1.50
CA ILE A 324 14.68 -11.91 0.73
C ILE A 324 15.68 -13.08 0.79
N GLY A 325 15.88 -13.67 1.98
CA GLY A 325 16.73 -14.83 2.15
C GLY A 325 16.28 -16.02 1.31
N VAL A 326 14.98 -16.31 1.29
CA VAL A 326 14.40 -17.39 0.45
C VAL A 326 14.70 -17.16 -1.04
N VAL A 327 14.62 -15.91 -1.51
CA VAL A 327 14.93 -15.60 -2.91
C VAL A 327 16.43 -15.70 -3.20
N ILE A 328 17.30 -15.35 -2.26
CA ILE A 328 18.75 -15.55 -2.43
C ILE A 328 19.04 -17.05 -2.64
N GLU A 329 18.45 -17.94 -1.83
CA GLU A 329 18.58 -19.40 -2.03
C GLU A 329 17.98 -19.83 -3.38
N HIS A 330 16.79 -19.32 -3.74
CA HIS A 330 16.15 -19.64 -5.01
C HIS A 330 17.03 -19.28 -6.21
N VAL A 331 17.61 -18.09 -6.21
CA VAL A 331 18.49 -17.58 -7.25
C VAL A 331 19.82 -18.35 -7.28
N ALA A 332 20.35 -18.75 -6.12
CA ALA A 332 21.55 -19.61 -6.08
C ALA A 332 21.31 -20.96 -6.78
N ASN A 333 20.08 -21.49 -6.70
CA ASN A 333 19.72 -22.78 -7.30
C ASN A 333 19.28 -22.68 -8.76
N LYS A 334 18.53 -21.62 -9.15
CA LYS A 334 17.89 -21.52 -10.47
C LYS A 334 18.44 -20.40 -11.36
N GLY A 335 19.30 -19.53 -10.84
CA GLY A 335 19.79 -18.33 -11.51
C GLY A 335 18.79 -17.17 -11.47
N PHE A 336 19.18 -16.04 -12.04
CA PHE A 336 18.33 -14.84 -12.13
C PHE A 336 17.21 -15.02 -13.15
N SER A 337 16.07 -14.36 -12.92
CA SER A 337 14.92 -14.39 -13.82
C SER A 337 15.02 -13.43 -15.02
N TYR A 338 16.03 -12.54 -15.05
CA TYR A 338 16.34 -11.61 -16.14
C TYR A 338 15.14 -10.79 -16.64
N GLY A 339 14.21 -10.42 -15.75
CA GLY A 339 13.02 -9.65 -16.09
C GLY A 339 11.82 -10.49 -16.52
N TYR A 340 11.97 -11.82 -16.70
CA TYR A 340 10.87 -12.70 -17.07
C TYR A 340 9.75 -12.65 -16.03
N GLN A 341 10.12 -12.77 -14.75
CA GLN A 341 9.18 -12.74 -13.64
C GLN A 341 8.40 -11.41 -13.59
N MET A 342 9.05 -10.27 -13.89
CA MET A 342 8.38 -8.95 -13.91
C MET A 342 7.25 -8.87 -14.95
N LEU A 343 7.31 -9.64 -16.03
CA LEU A 343 6.26 -9.65 -17.06
C LEU A 343 4.91 -10.10 -16.48
N SER A 344 4.90 -10.94 -15.43
CA SER A 344 3.68 -11.30 -14.73
C SER A 344 2.96 -10.07 -14.16
N GLY A 345 3.72 -9.09 -13.63
CA GLY A 345 3.17 -7.85 -13.10
C GLY A 345 2.85 -6.82 -14.17
N LEU A 346 3.71 -6.62 -15.18
CA LEU A 346 3.48 -5.64 -16.24
C LEU A 346 2.33 -6.03 -17.17
N LEU A 347 2.15 -7.32 -17.41
CA LEU A 347 1.10 -7.90 -18.24
C LEU A 347 0.11 -8.71 -17.39
N PHE A 348 -0.17 -8.23 -16.17
CA PHE A 348 -1.06 -8.91 -15.22
C PHE A 348 -2.45 -9.21 -15.82
N PHE A 349 -2.93 -8.35 -16.71
CA PHE A 349 -4.24 -8.44 -17.35
C PHE A 349 -4.30 -9.49 -18.47
N VAL A 350 -3.17 -10.02 -18.96
CA VAL A 350 -3.15 -11.09 -19.96
C VAL A 350 -3.53 -12.42 -19.29
N PRO A 351 -4.65 -13.07 -19.70
CA PRO A 351 -5.07 -14.34 -19.12
C PRO A 351 -4.13 -15.50 -19.46
N ARG A 352 -4.02 -16.50 -18.58
CA ARG A 352 -3.24 -17.72 -18.81
C ARG A 352 -3.75 -18.54 -20.01
N ALA A 353 -5.02 -18.38 -20.41
CA ALA A 353 -5.56 -18.99 -21.63
C ALA A 353 -4.89 -18.47 -22.91
N ILE A 354 -4.45 -17.19 -22.92
CA ILE A 354 -3.75 -16.58 -24.05
C ILE A 354 -2.24 -16.76 -23.91
N TRP A 355 -1.72 -16.73 -22.67
CA TRP A 355 -0.30 -16.94 -22.39
C TRP A 355 -0.10 -18.05 -21.35
N PRO A 356 -0.09 -19.33 -21.78
CA PRO A 356 0.05 -20.47 -20.86
C PRO A 356 1.36 -20.46 -20.08
N SER A 357 2.45 -19.98 -20.70
CA SER A 357 3.77 -19.88 -20.06
C SER A 357 3.92 -18.67 -19.11
N LYS A 358 2.89 -17.83 -18.92
CA LYS A 358 2.96 -16.65 -18.03
C LYS A 358 3.64 -16.97 -16.69
N PRO A 359 4.67 -16.22 -16.28
CA PRO A 359 5.39 -16.51 -15.06
C PRO A 359 4.46 -16.49 -13.83
N PRO A 360 4.74 -17.29 -12.80
CA PRO A 360 4.12 -17.12 -11.49
C PRO A 360 4.52 -15.76 -10.90
N SER A 361 3.74 -15.25 -9.95
CA SER A 361 4.19 -14.10 -9.16
C SER A 361 5.36 -14.54 -8.26
N SER A 362 6.26 -13.62 -7.92
CA SER A 362 7.38 -13.92 -7.01
C SER A 362 6.92 -14.40 -5.63
N GLY A 363 5.81 -13.88 -5.12
CA GLY A 363 5.22 -14.36 -3.87
C GLY A 363 4.91 -15.86 -3.91
N LEU A 364 4.40 -16.32 -5.06
CA LEU A 364 4.17 -17.74 -5.31
C LEU A 364 5.49 -18.52 -5.50
N ILE A 365 6.53 -17.90 -6.08
CA ILE A 365 7.86 -18.51 -6.18
C ILE A 365 8.46 -18.75 -4.78
N VAL A 366 8.40 -17.75 -3.89
CA VAL A 366 8.84 -17.87 -2.50
C VAL A 366 8.05 -18.97 -1.79
N GLY A 367 6.73 -18.94 -1.88
CA GLY A 367 5.85 -19.95 -1.28
C GLY A 367 6.10 -21.36 -1.78
N ASN A 368 6.29 -21.55 -3.09
CA ASN A 368 6.60 -22.86 -3.66
C ASN A 368 8.01 -23.33 -3.26
N THR A 369 9.00 -22.44 -3.19
CA THR A 369 10.35 -22.79 -2.73
C THR A 369 10.31 -23.30 -1.29
N LEU A 370 9.55 -22.65 -0.41
CA LEU A 370 9.36 -23.08 0.97
C LEU A 370 8.57 -24.39 1.08
N LYS A 371 7.58 -24.59 0.20
CA LYS A 371 6.83 -25.84 0.13
C LYS A 371 7.69 -27.01 -0.28
N ASP A 372 8.44 -26.84 -1.36
CA ASP A 372 9.19 -27.91 -2.00
C ASP A 372 10.44 -28.28 -1.18
N ASN A 373 11.11 -27.30 -0.56
CA ASN A 373 12.35 -27.51 0.19
C ASN A 373 12.14 -27.73 1.70
N TYR A 374 11.10 -27.11 2.28
CA TYR A 374 10.93 -27.01 3.74
C TYR A 374 9.55 -27.48 4.25
N GLY A 375 8.69 -28.01 3.38
CA GLY A 375 7.38 -28.55 3.75
C GLY A 375 6.42 -27.50 4.32
N PHE A 376 6.54 -26.25 3.87
CA PHE A 376 5.58 -25.18 4.20
C PHE A 376 4.34 -25.29 3.32
N THR A 377 3.14 -25.19 3.89
CA THR A 377 1.90 -25.50 3.16
C THR A 377 1.25 -24.30 2.49
N PHE A 378 1.59 -23.08 2.93
CA PHE A 378 0.97 -21.85 2.46
C PHE A 378 1.82 -21.17 1.38
N THR A 379 1.32 -21.10 0.16
CA THR A 379 2.11 -20.61 -0.99
C THR A 379 1.84 -19.17 -1.40
N ASN A 380 0.85 -18.51 -0.79
CA ASN A 380 0.47 -17.13 -1.08
C ASN A 380 1.24 -16.13 -0.20
N LEU A 381 2.56 -16.08 -0.38
CA LEU A 381 3.44 -15.21 0.38
C LEU A 381 3.72 -13.88 -0.32
N SER A 382 4.28 -12.92 0.42
CA SER A 382 4.78 -11.68 -0.16
C SER A 382 6.23 -11.82 -0.65
N ASN A 383 6.65 -10.96 -1.58
CA ASN A 383 8.06 -10.82 -1.93
C ASN A 383 8.42 -9.34 -1.99
N PRO A 384 9.24 -8.81 -1.06
CA PRO A 384 9.48 -7.38 -0.99
C PRO A 384 10.22 -6.86 -2.22
N PHE A 385 10.10 -5.57 -2.46
CA PHE A 385 10.63 -4.92 -3.66
C PHE A 385 12.16 -5.05 -3.82
N VAL A 386 12.90 -5.15 -2.71
CA VAL A 386 14.35 -5.45 -2.71
C VAL A 386 14.62 -6.85 -3.25
N SER A 387 13.83 -7.83 -2.83
CA SER A 387 13.94 -9.22 -3.29
C SER A 387 13.62 -9.35 -4.78
N GLU A 388 12.59 -8.66 -5.27
CA GLU A 388 12.24 -8.59 -6.70
C GLU A 388 13.39 -8.06 -7.55
N ALA A 389 14.08 -7.04 -7.05
CA ALA A 389 15.23 -6.47 -7.71
C ALA A 389 16.37 -7.50 -7.84
N TYR A 390 16.62 -8.27 -6.78
CA TYR A 390 17.64 -9.31 -6.76
C TYR A 390 17.29 -10.48 -7.68
N ASP A 391 16.06 -10.99 -7.60
CA ASP A 391 15.59 -12.11 -8.41
C ASP A 391 15.78 -11.84 -9.91
N ASN A 392 15.46 -10.63 -10.36
CA ASN A 392 15.50 -10.29 -11.77
C ASN A 392 16.90 -9.96 -12.28
N PHE A 393 17.70 -9.15 -11.57
CA PHE A 393 18.97 -8.63 -12.10
C PHE A 393 20.11 -8.60 -11.07
N GLY A 394 19.99 -9.34 -9.97
CA GLY A 394 20.98 -9.37 -8.89
C GLY A 394 21.26 -7.98 -8.32
N HIS A 395 22.54 -7.69 -8.06
CA HIS A 395 22.96 -6.40 -7.49
C HIS A 395 22.67 -5.20 -8.40
N ILE A 396 22.73 -5.38 -9.73
CA ILE A 396 22.38 -4.32 -10.70
C ILE A 396 20.89 -3.98 -10.58
N GLY A 397 20.06 -4.99 -10.30
CA GLY A 397 18.63 -4.82 -10.06
C GLY A 397 18.34 -3.81 -8.95
N MET A 398 19.14 -3.79 -7.88
CA MET A 398 18.98 -2.83 -6.78
C MET A 398 19.01 -1.39 -7.26
N VAL A 399 19.93 -1.08 -8.18
CA VAL A 399 20.08 0.26 -8.75
C VAL A 399 18.90 0.61 -9.65
N ILE A 400 18.51 -0.32 -10.53
CA ILE A 400 17.40 -0.14 -11.47
C ILE A 400 16.09 0.07 -10.72
N PHE A 401 15.77 -0.79 -9.75
CA PHE A 401 14.52 -0.75 -9.00
C PHE A 401 14.45 0.48 -8.10
N ALA A 402 15.55 0.84 -7.43
CA ALA A 402 15.61 2.08 -6.65
C ALA A 402 15.33 3.31 -7.54
N PHE A 403 15.92 3.36 -8.74
CA PHE A 403 15.66 4.41 -9.72
C PHE A 403 14.19 4.45 -10.16
N LEU A 404 13.62 3.31 -10.56
CA LEU A 404 12.22 3.21 -10.98
C LEU A 404 11.25 3.66 -9.86
N LEU A 405 11.54 3.30 -8.62
CA LEU A 405 10.75 3.69 -7.46
C LEU A 405 10.79 5.21 -7.25
N VAL A 406 11.99 5.82 -7.29
CA VAL A 406 12.14 7.28 -7.15
C VAL A 406 11.40 8.02 -8.27
N ILE A 407 11.53 7.60 -9.52
CA ILE A 407 10.82 8.23 -10.65
C ILE A 407 9.30 8.12 -10.48
N THR A 408 8.80 6.97 -10.04
CA THR A 408 7.37 6.76 -9.78
C THR A 408 6.87 7.68 -8.65
N MET A 409 7.62 7.80 -7.56
CA MET A 409 7.30 8.72 -6.46
C MET A 409 7.29 10.18 -6.94
N MET A 410 8.26 10.60 -7.76
CA MET A 410 8.29 11.95 -8.33
C MET A 410 7.10 12.22 -9.27
N TYR A 411 6.69 11.22 -10.04
CA TYR A 411 5.50 11.30 -10.89
C TYR A 411 4.22 11.55 -10.07
N PHE A 412 3.98 10.76 -9.02
CA PHE A 412 2.82 10.95 -8.15
C PHE A 412 2.92 12.22 -7.30
N ARG A 413 4.12 12.68 -6.95
CA ARG A 413 4.33 13.99 -6.34
C ARG A 413 3.87 15.14 -7.24
N LYS A 414 4.16 15.06 -8.55
CA LYS A 414 3.63 16.03 -9.54
C LYS A 414 2.09 16.00 -9.58
N TRP A 415 1.48 14.82 -9.46
CA TRP A 415 0.02 14.68 -9.40
C TRP A 415 -0.58 15.28 -8.13
N LEU A 416 0.06 15.06 -6.98
CA LEU A 416 -0.34 15.65 -5.70
C LEU A 416 -0.32 17.19 -5.73
N LEU A 417 0.66 17.78 -6.43
CA LEU A 417 0.81 19.22 -6.58
C LEU A 417 -0.01 19.83 -7.75
N SER A 418 -0.71 19.01 -8.54
CA SER A 418 -1.38 19.46 -9.77
C SER A 418 -2.66 20.29 -9.56
N GLY A 419 -3.19 20.35 -8.34
CA GLY A 419 -4.46 21.00 -8.00
C GLY A 419 -5.72 20.29 -8.53
N GLN A 420 -5.58 19.18 -9.25
CA GLN A 420 -6.71 18.38 -9.74
C GLN A 420 -7.08 17.31 -8.72
N LEU A 421 -8.29 17.38 -8.15
CA LEU A 421 -8.67 16.52 -7.02
C LEU A 421 -8.55 15.01 -7.32
N LEU A 422 -8.92 14.55 -8.53
CA LEU A 422 -8.76 13.14 -8.92
C LEU A 422 -7.29 12.70 -8.93
N LYS A 423 -6.38 13.53 -9.46
CA LYS A 423 -4.94 13.26 -9.45
C LYS A 423 -4.38 13.26 -8.04
N GLN A 424 -4.83 14.19 -7.20
CA GLN A 424 -4.43 14.27 -5.80
C GLN A 424 -4.88 13.03 -5.02
N CYS A 425 -6.13 12.60 -5.20
CA CYS A 425 -6.63 11.38 -4.55
C CYS A 425 -5.88 10.14 -5.03
N MET A 426 -5.56 10.03 -6.32
CA MET A 426 -4.74 8.92 -6.83
C MET A 426 -3.30 8.94 -6.27
N ALA A 427 -2.72 10.12 -6.10
CA ALA A 427 -1.41 10.26 -5.46
C ALA A 427 -1.46 9.87 -3.97
N ILE A 428 -2.51 10.27 -3.24
CA ILE A 428 -2.73 9.86 -1.85
C ILE A 428 -3.00 8.35 -1.74
N TYR A 429 -3.74 7.76 -2.69
CA TYR A 429 -3.92 6.31 -2.81
C TYR A 429 -2.56 5.63 -2.93
N PHE A 430 -1.75 6.07 -3.92
CA PHE A 430 -0.43 5.51 -4.18
C PHE A 430 0.49 5.62 -2.96
N ALA A 431 0.42 6.71 -2.20
CA ALA A 431 1.24 6.89 -1.01
C ALA A 431 1.08 5.75 0.00
N LEU A 432 -0.15 5.32 0.31
CA LEU A 432 -0.38 4.21 1.23
C LEU A 432 -0.27 2.84 0.55
N HIS A 433 -0.67 2.74 -0.71
CA HIS A 433 -0.47 1.53 -1.53
C HIS A 433 1.03 1.18 -1.67
N LEU A 434 1.92 2.17 -1.50
CA LEU A 434 3.35 1.97 -1.49
C LEU A 434 3.80 0.98 -0.39
N LEU A 435 3.12 0.90 0.76
CA LEU A 435 3.39 -0.16 1.75
C LEU A 435 3.22 -1.55 1.13
N MET A 436 2.12 -1.75 0.41
CA MET A 436 1.85 -3.02 -0.27
C MET A 436 2.84 -3.27 -1.40
N LEU A 437 3.26 -2.24 -2.14
CA LEU A 437 4.23 -2.39 -3.23
C LEU A 437 5.66 -2.69 -2.71
N LEU A 438 6.04 -2.12 -1.57
CA LEU A 438 7.36 -2.35 -0.95
C LEU A 438 7.44 -3.72 -0.26
N ARG A 439 6.33 -4.15 0.36
CA ARG A 439 6.22 -5.42 1.10
C ARG A 439 5.82 -6.60 0.22
N GLY A 440 4.71 -6.45 -0.51
CA GLY A 440 4.04 -7.48 -1.29
C GLY A 440 4.73 -7.75 -2.62
N ASP A 441 4.35 -8.85 -3.26
CA ASP A 441 4.89 -9.17 -4.59
C ASP A 441 4.55 -8.10 -5.63
N PHE A 442 5.45 -7.94 -6.60
CA PHE A 442 5.34 -6.93 -7.65
C PHE A 442 4.08 -7.12 -8.49
N THR A 443 3.68 -8.37 -8.74
CA THR A 443 2.50 -8.68 -9.54
C THR A 443 1.22 -8.16 -8.89
N ASN A 444 0.94 -8.49 -7.62
CA ASN A 444 -0.26 -8.00 -6.96
C ASN A 444 -0.17 -6.49 -6.69
N GLY A 445 1.01 -5.99 -6.34
CA GLY A 445 1.27 -4.56 -6.16
C GLY A 445 0.89 -3.74 -7.40
N ILE A 446 1.32 -4.16 -8.59
CA ILE A 446 1.01 -3.47 -9.85
C ILE A 446 -0.44 -3.71 -10.31
N ALA A 447 -0.95 -4.94 -10.21
CA ALA A 447 -2.32 -5.24 -10.62
C ALA A 447 -3.35 -4.40 -9.84
N TYR A 448 -3.14 -4.25 -8.53
CA TYR A 448 -4.07 -3.51 -7.68
C TYR A 448 -3.95 -2.01 -7.92
N LEU A 449 -2.73 -1.50 -8.09
CA LEU A 449 -2.51 -0.11 -8.47
C LEU A 449 -3.11 0.21 -9.84
N GLY A 450 -2.99 -0.71 -10.81
CA GLY A 450 -3.56 -0.59 -12.15
C GLY A 450 -5.09 -0.51 -12.11
N GLY A 451 -5.74 -1.38 -11.33
CA GLY A 451 -7.19 -1.35 -11.12
C GLY A 451 -7.66 -0.02 -10.49
N ALA A 452 -6.94 0.47 -9.48
CA ALA A 452 -7.24 1.75 -8.85
C ALA A 452 -7.00 2.95 -9.79
N LEU A 453 -5.90 2.95 -10.56
CA LEU A 453 -5.60 3.99 -11.54
C LEU A 453 -6.68 4.05 -12.63
N PHE A 454 -7.14 2.90 -13.10
CA PHE A 454 -8.20 2.79 -14.09
C PHE A 454 -9.53 3.35 -13.54
N SER A 455 -9.97 2.88 -12.37
CA SER A 455 -11.25 3.27 -11.78
C SER A 455 -11.26 4.72 -11.30
N MET A 456 -10.23 5.17 -10.58
CA MET A 456 -10.21 6.48 -9.92
C MET A 456 -9.78 7.63 -10.82
N TYR A 457 -9.02 7.38 -11.88
CA TYR A 457 -8.50 8.43 -12.73
C TYR A 457 -8.89 8.27 -14.20
N LEU A 458 -8.52 7.17 -14.85
CA LEU A 458 -8.70 7.04 -16.31
C LEU A 458 -10.19 7.08 -16.69
N LEU A 459 -11.01 6.24 -16.06
CA LEU A 459 -12.45 6.16 -16.36
C LEU A 459 -13.20 7.49 -16.12
N PRO A 460 -13.14 8.13 -14.93
CA PRO A 460 -13.83 9.40 -14.71
C PRO A 460 -13.28 10.51 -15.60
N LYS A 461 -11.99 10.48 -15.95
CA LYS A 461 -11.41 11.51 -16.80
C LYS A 461 -11.88 11.42 -18.24
N SER A 462 -11.94 10.19 -18.79
CA SER A 462 -12.50 9.92 -20.12
C SER A 462 -13.97 10.31 -20.19
N MET A 463 -14.76 9.98 -19.15
CA MET A 463 -16.17 10.37 -19.07
C MET A 463 -16.36 11.89 -19.01
N GLU A 464 -15.55 12.61 -18.22
CA GLU A 464 -15.58 14.08 -18.17
C GLU A 464 -15.31 14.68 -19.56
N GLN A 465 -14.36 14.12 -20.33
CA GLN A 465 -14.05 14.57 -21.69
C GLN A 465 -15.19 14.32 -22.68
N VAL A 466 -15.83 13.15 -22.63
CA VAL A 466 -16.98 12.83 -23.49
C VAL A 466 -18.15 13.77 -23.20
N LEU A 467 -18.46 14.03 -21.92
CA LEU A 467 -19.52 14.97 -21.53
C LEU A 467 -19.21 16.41 -21.98
N ASP A 468 -17.96 16.85 -21.83
CA ASP A 468 -17.53 18.17 -22.30
C ASP A 468 -17.75 18.32 -23.83
N MET A 469 -17.44 17.29 -24.63
CA MET A 469 -17.69 17.29 -26.08
C MET A 469 -19.19 17.38 -26.42
N ILE A 470 -20.03 16.59 -25.75
CA ILE A 470 -21.48 16.57 -25.97
C ILE A 470 -22.10 17.94 -25.64
N ILE A 471 -21.73 18.53 -24.51
CA ILE A 471 -22.27 19.83 -24.06
C ILE A 471 -21.80 20.96 -24.98
N TYR A 472 -20.54 20.94 -25.44
CA TYR A 472 -20.01 21.96 -26.35
C TYR A 472 -20.66 21.89 -27.74
N SER A 473 -20.86 20.68 -28.27
CA SER A 473 -21.55 20.45 -29.55
C SER A 473 -22.97 21.04 -29.57
N ARG A 474 -23.75 20.81 -28.50
CA ARG A 474 -25.10 21.39 -28.36
C ARG A 474 -25.10 22.92 -28.39
N LYS A 475 -24.07 23.56 -27.82
CA LYS A 475 -23.99 25.03 -27.81
C LYS A 475 -23.74 25.61 -29.19
N LYS A 476 -22.90 24.97 -30.01
CA LYS A 476 -22.61 25.40 -31.40
C LYS A 476 -23.85 25.31 -32.28
N ASN A 477 -24.69 24.29 -32.07
CA ASN A 477 -25.94 24.10 -32.82
C ASN A 477 -27.08 25.01 -32.35
N ALA A 478 -27.06 25.49 -31.10
CA ALA A 478 -28.05 26.45 -30.58
C ALA A 478 -27.73 27.93 -30.94
N THR A 479 -26.54 28.20 -31.48
CA THR A 479 -26.11 29.54 -31.96
C THR A 479 -26.15 29.69 -33.48
N LYS A 480 -26.56 28.65 -34.20
CA LYS A 480 -26.97 28.70 -35.61
C LYS A 480 -28.48 28.67 -35.64
#